data_AF-A0A954L3M1-F1
#
_entry.id   AF-A0A954L3M1-F1
#
_cell.length_a   1.000
_cell.length_b   1.000
_cell.length_c   1.000
_cell.angle_alpha   90.00
_cell.angle_beta   90.00
_cell.angle_gamma   90.00
#
_symmetry.space_group_name_H-M   'P 1'
#
loop_
_entity.id
_entity.type
_entity.pdbx_description
1 polymer ?
#
loop_
_entity_poly.entity_id
_entity_poly.type
_entity_poly.pdbx_seq_one_letter_code
_entity_poly.pdbx_strand_id
1 'polypeptide(L)' 'MLANPPSDATDRVVCHCLQVRESQLSECVQTFGLESVPDVRAHCGAGGGCMACHRRIRDFIAAQRSACSLP' A
#
# COMPACT_ATOMS: atom_id res chain seq x y z
N MET A 1 4.19 20.49 18.02
CA MET A 1 3.70 19.16 17.59
C MET A 1 4.05 19.02 16.13
N LEU A 2 5.21 18.45 15.83
CA LEU A 2 5.75 18.37 14.47
C LEU A 2 5.16 17.13 13.80
N ALA A 3 4.11 17.31 12.99
CA ALA A 3 3.75 16.30 12.01
C ALA A 3 4.81 16.35 10.91
N ASN A 4 5.58 15.27 10.78
CA ASN A 4 6.55 15.08 9.71
C ASN A 4 5.79 15.18 8.37
N PRO A 5 6.10 16.11 7.45
CA PRO A 5 5.41 16.16 6.17
C PRO A 5 5.74 14.86 5.41
N PRO A 6 4.74 14.10 4.91
CA PRO A 6 5.04 12.97 4.04
C PRO A 6 5.76 13.54 2.82
N SER A 7 7.07 13.36 2.77
CA SER A 7 7.97 13.90 1.75
C SER A 7 7.83 13.17 0.41
N ASP A 8 6.66 12.59 0.13
CA ASP A 8 6.40 11.85 -1.08
C ASP A 8 5.73 12.75 -2.11
N ALA A 9 6.56 13.45 -2.88
CA ALA A 9 6.13 14.28 -4.00
C ALA A 9 5.63 13.45 -5.20
N THR A 10 5.40 12.13 -5.05
CA THR A 10 4.96 11.25 -6.15
C THR A 10 3.98 10.19 -5.66
N ASP A 11 2.84 10.61 -5.13
CA ASP A 11 1.78 9.71 -4.67
C ASP A 11 1.12 8.98 -5.87
N ARG A 12 1.68 7.82 -6.25
CA ARG A 12 1.26 7.09 -7.47
C ARG A 12 -0.01 6.30 -7.22
N VAL A 13 -0.82 6.17 -8.27
CA VAL A 13 -1.99 5.29 -8.25
C VAL A 13 -1.55 3.83 -8.41
N VAL A 14 -1.83 3.00 -7.41
CA VAL A 14 -1.56 1.55 -7.45
C VAL A 14 -2.71 0.81 -8.12
N CYS A 15 -3.96 1.17 -7.78
CA CYS A 15 -5.15 0.56 -8.34
C CYS A 15 -5.94 1.59 -9.15
N HIS A 16 -5.82 1.55 -10.48
CA HIS A 16 -6.56 2.47 -11.36
C HIS A 16 -8.07 2.24 -11.34
N CYS A 17 -8.57 1.03 -11.06
CA CYS A 17 -10.02 0.78 -10.99
C CYS A 17 -10.67 1.48 -9.80
N LEU A 18 -10.01 1.46 -8.64
CA LEU A 18 -10.56 1.94 -7.37
C LEU A 18 -9.88 3.23 -6.90
N GLN A 19 -9.00 3.79 -7.74
CA GLN A 19 -8.22 5.00 -7.49
C GLN A 19 -7.42 4.95 -6.17
N VAL A 20 -6.99 3.75 -5.75
CA VAL A 20 -6.17 3.58 -4.54
C VAL A 20 -4.71 3.92 -4.85
N ARG A 21 -4.12 4.74 -3.98
CA ARG A 21 -2.77 5.29 -4.13
C ARG A 21 -1.75 4.62 -3.21
N GLU A 22 -0.46 4.83 -3.46
CA GLU A 22 0.63 4.24 -2.66
C GLU A 22 0.59 4.72 -1.22
N SER A 23 0.34 6.02 -0.97
CA SER A 23 0.21 6.56 0.40
C SER A 23 -0.93 5.87 1.17
N GLN A 24 -2.10 5.78 0.56
CA GLN A 24 -3.28 5.17 1.15
C GLN A 24 -3.09 3.67 1.37
N LEU A 25 -2.45 2.97 0.43
CA LEU A 25 -2.08 1.57 0.58
C LEU A 25 -1.06 1.39 1.72
N SER A 26 -0.05 2.26 1.81
CA SER A 26 0.97 2.26 2.86
C SER A 26 0.36 2.44 4.24
N GLU A 27 -0.51 3.44 4.39
CA GLU A 27 -1.21 3.71 5.63
C GLU A 27 -2.05 2.50 6.05
N CYS A 28 -2.84 1.95 5.13
CA CYS A 28 -3.68 0.80 5.43
C CYS A 28 -2.86 -0.45 5.81
N VAL A 29 -1.78 -0.73 5.07
CA VAL A 29 -0.88 -1.86 5.38
C VAL A 29 -0.24 -1.69 6.75
N GLN A 30 0.23 -0.49 7.11
CA GLN A 30 0.86 -0.23 8.41
C GLN A 30 -0.15 -0.22 9.56
N THR A 31 -1.33 0.35 9.36
CA THR A 31 -2.38 0.45 10.39
C THR A 31 -2.95 -0.91 10.75
N PHE A 32 -3.16 -1.79 9.76
CA PHE A 32 -3.78 -3.11 9.97
C PHE A 32 -2.78 -4.28 9.95
N GLY A 33 -1.51 -4.04 9.64
CA GLY A 33 -0.49 -5.10 9.55
C GLY A 33 -0.75 -6.09 8.42
N LEU A 34 -1.17 -5.60 7.25
CA LEU A 34 -1.62 -6.46 6.15
C LEU A 34 -0.43 -7.13 5.45
N GLU A 35 -0.45 -8.46 5.33
CA GLU A 35 0.65 -9.23 4.75
C GLU A 35 0.33 -9.85 3.39
N SER A 36 -0.95 -9.81 2.97
CA SER A 36 -1.39 -10.45 1.73
C SER A 36 -2.31 -9.57 0.90
N VAL A 37 -2.32 -9.79 -0.42
CA VAL A 37 -3.28 -9.14 -1.34
C VAL A 37 -4.75 -9.34 -0.94
N PRO A 38 -5.23 -10.54 -0.54
CA PRO A 38 -6.59 -10.70 -0.04
C PRO A 38 -6.91 -9.79 1.15
N ASP A 39 -5.97 -9.60 2.09
CA ASP A 39 -6.17 -8.73 3.26
C ASP A 39 -6.19 -7.26 2.83
N VAL A 40 -5.27 -6.86 1.94
CA VAL A 40 -5.29 -5.54 1.30
C VAL A 40 -6.62 -5.29 0.59
N ARG A 41 -7.17 -6.28 -0.09
CA ARG A 41 -8.47 -6.15 -0.74
C ARG A 41 -9.61 -5.99 0.27
N ALA A 42 -9.58 -6.76 1.36
CA ALA A 42 -10.61 -6.72 2.38
C ALA A 42 -10.60 -5.42 3.20
N HIS A 43 -9.41 -4.90 3.53
CA HIS A 43 -9.25 -3.73 4.39
C HIS A 43 -9.04 -2.42 3.63
N CYS A 44 -8.23 -2.43 2.57
CA CYS A 44 -7.87 -1.25 1.78
C CYS A 44 -8.71 -1.11 0.49
N GLY A 45 -9.48 -2.14 0.12
CA GLY A 45 -10.27 -2.19 -1.12
C GLY A 45 -9.45 -2.40 -2.40
N ALA A 46 -8.14 -2.11 -2.39
CA ALA A 46 -7.28 -2.24 -3.56
C ALA A 46 -7.25 -3.69 -4.09
N GLY A 47 -7.40 -3.85 -5.42
CA GLY A 47 -7.37 -5.17 -6.06
C GLY A 47 -8.73 -5.89 -6.12
N GLY A 48 -9.84 -5.23 -5.80
CA GLY A 48 -11.20 -5.76 -6.00
C GLY A 48 -11.75 -5.65 -7.43
N GLY A 49 -11.13 -4.84 -8.29
CA GLY A 49 -11.53 -4.64 -9.69
C GLY A 49 -10.87 -5.62 -10.66
N CYS A 50 -10.14 -5.11 -11.65
CA CYS A 50 -9.52 -5.91 -12.72
C CYS A 50 -8.34 -6.79 -12.29
N MET A 51 -7.95 -6.75 -11.01
CA MET A 51 -6.81 -7.50 -10.44
C MET A 51 -5.42 -7.22 -11.05
N ALA A 52 -5.28 -6.32 -12.04
CA ALA A 52 -4.00 -5.99 -12.68
C ALA A 52 -2.95 -5.40 -11.69
N CYS A 53 -3.41 -4.77 -10.60
CA CYS A 53 -2.55 -4.21 -9.57
C CYS A 53 -2.01 -5.25 -8.56
N HIS A 54 -2.50 -6.50 -8.58
CA HIS A 54 -2.14 -7.53 -7.58
C HIS A 54 -0.63 -7.79 -7.49
N ARG A 55 0.08 -7.78 -8.63
CA ARG A 55 1.54 -7.96 -8.62
C ARG A 55 2.24 -6.83 -7.88
N ARG A 56 1.88 -5.58 -8.22
CA ARG A 56 2.44 -4.37 -7.58
C ARG A 56 2.16 -4.34 -6.08
N ILE A 57 0.96 -4.74 -5.66
CA ILE A 57 0.59 -4.84 -4.24
C ILE A 57 1.48 -5.85 -3.51
N ARG A 58 1.73 -7.04 -4.10
CA ARG A 58 2.65 -8.02 -3.49
C ARG A 58 4.06 -7.48 -3.35
N ASP A 59 4.60 -6.89 -4.42
CA ASP A 59 5.94 -6.28 -4.41
C ASP A 59 6.04 -5.18 -3.34
N PHE A 60 4.99 -4.35 -3.21
CA PHE A 60 4.91 -3.28 -2.22
C PHE A 60 4.92 -3.81 -0.78
N ILE A 61 4.10 -4.82 -0.46
CA ILE A 61 4.07 -5.45 0.87
C ILE A 61 5.43 -6.09 1.19
N ALA A 62 6.03 -6.79 0.23
CA ALA A 62 7.35 -7.41 0.39
C ALA A 62 8.44 -6.36 0.65
N ALA A 63 8.41 -5.25 -0.09
CA ALA A 63 9.33 -4.13 0.09
C ALA A 63 9.18 -3.47 1.47
N GLN A 64 7.95 -3.22 1.94
CA GLN A 64 7.73 -2.66 3.28
C GLN A 64 8.24 -3.57 4.40
N ARG A 65 7.98 -4.87 4.30
CA ARG A 65 8.48 -5.85 5.28
C ARG A 65 10.02 -5.90 5.29
N SER A 66 10.66 -5.68 4.14
CA SER A 66 12.12 -5.62 4.02
C SER A 66 12.70 -4.29 4.50
N ALA A 67 11.97 -3.19 4.33
CA ALA A 67 12.39 -1.86 4.77
C ALA A 67 12.31 -1.70 6.30
N CYS A 68 11.42 -2.44 6.97
CA CYS A 68 11.31 -2.46 8.43
C CYS A 68 12.39 -3.32 9.13
N SER A 69 13.37 -3.83 8.37
CA SER A 69 14.57 -4.50 8.89
C SER A 69 15.83 -3.77 8.47
N LEU A 70 15.96 -2.49 8.84
CA LEU A 70 17.25 -1.79 8.78
C LEU A 70 17.64 -1.31 10.19
N PRO A 71 18.86 -1.63 10.68
CA PRO A 71 19.35 -1.33 12.03
C PRO A 71 19.52 0.17 12.32
#